data_AF-A0A957PW45-F1
#
_entry.id   AF-A0A957PW45-F1
#
_cell.length_a   1.000
_cell.length_b   1.000
_cell.length_c   1.000
_cell.angle_alpha   90.00
_cell.angle_beta   90.00
_cell.angle_gamma   90.00
#
_symmetry.space_group_name_H-M   'P 1'
#
loop_
_entity.id
_entity.type
_entity.pdbx_description
1 polymer ?
#
loop_
_entity_poly.entity_id
_entity_poly.type
_entity_poly.pdbx_seq_one_letter_code
_entity_poly.pdbx_strand_id
1 'polypeptide(L)' 'MHTWVSGDKEAILTECDRADELAIDYYREALNRSLPEEVKDLVQKQRKQLEAEHGRIHQVAAQAQS' A
#
# COMPACT_ATOMS: atom_id res chain seq x y z
N MET A 1 2.74 0.29 -21.11
CA MET A 1 3.30 1.62 -20.82
C MET A 1 2.26 2.36 -20.00
N HIS A 2 2.42 2.45 -18.68
CA HIS A 2 1.49 3.22 -17.84
C HIS A 2 1.87 4.70 -18.00
N THR A 3 1.10 5.41 -18.82
CA THR A 3 1.22 6.86 -18.97
C THR A 3 0.62 7.51 -17.73
N TRP A 4 1.47 7.99 -16.83
CA TRP A 4 1.08 8.83 -15.70
C TRP A 4 0.31 10.02 -16.24
N VAL A 5 -1.00 10.03 -15.99
CA VAL A 5 -1.89 11.12 -16.38
C VAL A 5 -1.47 12.34 -15.56
N SER A 6 -0.82 13.28 -16.25
CA SER A 6 -0.68 14.70 -15.94
C SER A 6 -0.67 15.10 -14.45
N GLY A 7 0.52 15.23 -13.84
CA GLY A 7 0.92 16.27 -12.85
C GLY A 7 0.00 16.68 -11.68
N ASP A 8 -1.14 16.04 -11.50
CA ASP A 8 -2.15 16.35 -10.52
C ASP A 8 -1.82 15.55 -9.28
N LYS A 9 -1.57 16.27 -8.18
CA LYS A 9 -1.18 15.67 -6.91
C LYS A 9 -2.24 14.68 -6.43
N GLU A 10 -3.52 14.94 -6.73
CA GLU A 10 -4.63 14.04 -6.39
C GLU A 10 -4.59 12.76 -7.22
N ALA A 11 -4.24 12.84 -8.51
CA ALA A 11 -4.09 11.67 -9.37
C ALA A 11 -2.92 10.77 -8.92
N ILE A 12 -1.82 11.37 -8.46
CA ILE A 12 -0.68 10.62 -7.91
C ILE A 12 -1.09 9.89 -6.62
N LEU A 13 -1.74 10.57 -5.68
CA LEU A 13 -2.18 9.94 -4.42
C LEU A 13 -3.20 8.84 -4.66
N THR A 14 -4.14 9.05 -5.58
CA THR A 14 -5.15 8.05 -5.96
C THR A 14 -4.49 6.78 -6.52
N GLU A 15 -3.45 6.91 -7.34
CA GLU A 15 -2.74 5.75 -7.88
C GLU A 15 -1.89 5.04 -6.81
N CYS A 16 -1.30 5.79 -5.88
CA CYS A 16 -0.61 5.22 -4.72
C CYS A 16 -1.58 4.41 -3.85
N ASP A 17 -2.74 4.96 -3.49
CA ASP A 17 -3.78 4.25 -2.73
C ASP A 17 -4.18 2.94 -3.40
N ARG A 18 -4.49 3.00 -4.70
CA ARG A 18 -4.90 1.83 -5.47
C ARG A 18 -3.80 0.76 -5.49
N ALA A 19 -2.54 1.16 -5.60
CA ALA A 19 -1.41 0.24 -5.59
C ALA A 19 -1.19 -0.38 -4.20
N ASP A 20 -1.34 0.42 -3.14
CA ASP A 20 -1.18 -0.02 -1.75
C ASP A 20 -2.28 -1.00 -1.34
N GLU A 21 -3.55 -0.72 -1.67
CA GLU A 21 -4.67 -1.63 -1.46
C GLU A 21 -4.44 -2.98 -2.14
N LEU A 22 -4.04 -2.96 -3.42
CA LEU A 22 -3.75 -4.17 -4.19
C LEU A 22 -2.58 -4.96 -3.59
N ALA A 23 -1.51 -4.28 -3.17
CA ALA A 23 -0.38 -4.92 -2.53
C ALA A 23 -0.74 -5.56 -1.19
N ILE A 24 -1.55 -4.89 -0.36
CA ILE A 24 -2.06 -5.42 0.91
C ILE A 24 -2.84 -6.72 0.67
N ASP A 25 -3.69 -6.77 -0.35
CA ASP A 25 -4.45 -7.97 -0.69
C ASP A 25 -3.53 -9.11 -1.16
N TYR A 26 -2.51 -8.84 -1.97
CA TYR A 26 -1.51 -9.85 -2.32
C TYR A 26 -0.72 -10.37 -1.11
N TYR A 27 -0.36 -9.51 -0.16
CA TYR A 27 0.26 -9.95 1.09
C TYR A 27 -0.69 -10.85 1.90
N ARG A 28 -1.99 -10.54 1.96
CA ARG A 28 -3.00 -11.39 2.62
C ARG A 28 -3.11 -12.75 1.95
N GLU A 29 -3.18 -12.78 0.62
CA GLU A 29 -3.18 -14.03 -0.15
C GLU A 29 -1.92 -14.84 0.08
N ALA A 30 -0.73 -14.21 0.08
CA ALA A 30 0.54 -14.88 0.30
C ALA A 30 0.59 -15.54 1.68
N LEU A 31 0.10 -14.87 2.73
CA LEU A 31 0.08 -15.40 4.10
C LEU A 31 -0.91 -16.56 4.30
N ASN A 32 -1.88 -16.72 3.40
CA ASN A 32 -2.78 -17.87 3.37
C ASN A 32 -2.19 -19.10 2.67
N ARG A 33 -1.03 -18.96 2.01
CA ARG A 33 -0.31 -20.06 1.38
C ARG A 33 0.69 -20.68 2.35
N SER A 34 1.16 -21.88 2.02
CA SER A 34 2.27 -22.51 2.74
C SER A 34 3.58 -21.83 2.34
N LEU A 35 4.03 -20.88 3.16
CA LEU A 35 5.33 -20.23 3.05
C LEU A 35 6.29 -20.78 4.11
N PRO A 36 7.61 -20.83 3.84
CA PRO A 36 8.60 -21.02 4.90
C PRO A 36 8.41 -19.98 6.01
N GLU A 37 8.63 -20.39 7.26
CA GLU A 37 8.36 -19.56 8.45
C GLU A 37 9.07 -18.20 8.38
N GLU A 38 10.36 -18.19 8.06
CA GLU A 38 11.16 -16.97 7.89
C GLU A 38 10.59 -16.02 6.81
N VAL A 39 10.07 -16.58 5.72
CA VAL A 39 9.44 -15.80 4.64
C VAL A 39 8.09 -15.25 5.12
N LYS A 40 7.30 -16.07 5.82
CA LYS A 40 6.00 -15.67 6.37
C LYS A 40 6.14 -14.49 7.33
N ASP A 41 7.16 -14.50 8.19
CA ASP A 41 7.45 -13.42 9.12
C ASP A 41 7.81 -12.10 8.40
N LEU A 42 8.63 -12.17 7.36
CA LEU A 42 8.98 -11.01 6.54
C LEU A 42 7.77 -10.45 5.80
N VAL A 43 6.98 -11.32 5.17
CA VAL A 43 5.74 -10.95 4.45
C VAL A 43 4.74 -10.30 5.40
N GLN A 44 4.57 -10.84 6.62
CA GLN A 44 3.69 -10.26 7.62
C GLN A 44 4.19 -8.90 8.13
N LYS A 45 5.50 -8.75 8.32
CA LYS A 45 6.10 -7.48 8.71
C LYS A 45 5.89 -6.41 7.64
N GLN A 46 6.17 -6.72 6.38
CA GLN A 46 6.01 -5.78 5.26
C GLN A 46 4.55 -5.35 5.10
N ARG A 47 3.61 -6.29 5.17
CA ARG A 47 2.17 -5.95 5.12
C ARG A 47 1.78 -4.94 6.20
N LYS A 48 2.19 -5.18 7.45
CA LYS A 48 1.87 -4.28 8.58
C LYS A 48 2.47 -2.89 8.40
N GLN A 49 3.69 -2.81 7.86
CA GLN A 49 4.35 -1.53 7.57
C GLN A 49 3.58 -0.76 6.49
N LEU A 50 3.19 -1.45 5.41
CA LEU A 50 2.40 -0.85 4.34
C LEU A 50 1.02 -0.37 4.83
N GLU A 51 0.29 -1.19 5.59
CA GLU A 51 -1.00 -0.81 6.19
C GLU A 51 -0.88 0.46 7.06
N ALA A 52 0.20 0.57 7.85
CA ALA A 52 0.45 1.72 8.70
C ALA A 52 0.84 2.98 7.91
N GLU A 53 1.69 2.85 6.90
CA GLU A 53 2.15 3.96 6.07
C GLU A 53 1.03 4.48 5.16
N HIS A 54 0.24 3.60 4.55
CA HIS A 54 -0.96 3.93 3.79
C HIS A 54 -1.93 4.76 4.66
N GLY A 55 -2.27 4.29 5.86
CA GLY A 55 -3.13 5.05 6.78
C GLY A 55 -2.56 6.41 7.20
N ARG A 56 -1.24 6.53 7.34
CA ARG A 56 -0.57 7.80 7.67
C ARG A 56 -0.61 8.79 6.50
N ILE A 57 -0.50 8.32 5.26
CA ILE A 57 -0.64 9.16 4.05
C ILE A 57 -2.02 9.82 4.02
N HIS A 58 -3.09 9.05 4.25
CA HIS A 58 -4.45 9.56 4.35
C HIS A 58 -4.61 10.66 5.41
N GLN A 59 -4.08 10.42 6.61
CA GLN A 59 -4.16 11.39 7.71
C GLN A 59 -3.44 12.70 7.37
N VAL A 60 -2.23 12.62 6.82
CA VAL A 60 -1.43 13.80 6.46
C VAL A 60 -2.06 14.54 5.26
N ALA A 61 -2.59 13.82 4.28
CA ALA A 61 -3.28 14.42 3.14
C ALA A 61 -4.54 15.17 3.57
N ALA A 62 -5.35 14.60 4.45
CA ALA A 62 -6.54 15.24 5.01
C ALA A 62 -6.20 16.53 5.79
N GLN A 63 -5.09 16.53 6.54
CA GLN A 63 -4.61 17.71 7.27
C GLN A 63 -4.06 18.80 6.35
N ALA A 64 -3.50 18.46 5.20
CA ALA A 64 -2.97 19.43 4.24
C ALA A 64 -4.07 20.17 3.45
N GLN A 65 -5.31 19.70 3.51
CA GLN A 65 -6.47 20.26 2.83
C GLN A 65 -7.39 21.09 3.76
N SER A 66 -7.07 21.19 5.06
CA SER A 66 -7.83 21.95 6.08
C SER A 66 -7.29 23.35 6.32
#